data_AF-A0A946M833-F1
#
_entry.id   AF-A0A946M833-F1
#
_cell.length_a   1.000
_cell.length_b   1.000
_cell.length_c   1.000
_cell.angle_alpha   90.00
_cell.angle_beta   90.00
_cell.angle_gamma   90.00
#
_symmetry.space_group_name_H-M   'P 1'
#
loop_
_entity.id
_entity.type
_entity.pdbx_description
1 polymer ?
#
loop_
_entity_poly.entity_id
_entity_poly.type
_entity_poly.pdbx_seq_one_letter_code
_entity_poly.pdbx_strand_id
1 'polypeptide(L)' 'MNKKIKIIDLIHDFFLIKGHEHFNSYSCVIDSYNSEPGLFNISEKHEIGVVQVYEIMREYRLNELNRNVILKIKETM' A
#
# COMPACT_ATOMS: atom_id res chain seq x y z
N MET A 1 -9.29 -19.98 -25.86
CA MET A 1 -10.42 -19.09 -25.54
C MET A 1 -9.85 -17.73 -25.20
N ASN A 2 -9.95 -16.73 -26.08
CA ASN A 2 -9.41 -15.39 -25.82
C ASN A 2 -10.27 -14.72 -24.74
N LYS A 3 -9.83 -14.75 -23.49
CA LYS A 3 -10.41 -13.92 -22.43
C LYS A 3 -10.18 -12.46 -22.84
N LYS A 4 -11.26 -11.73 -23.08
CA LYS A 4 -11.22 -10.28 -23.32
C LYS A 4 -10.79 -9.63 -22.00
N ILE A 5 -9.55 -9.15 -21.93
CA ILE A 5 -9.03 -8.44 -20.75
C ILE A 5 -9.84 -7.15 -20.59
N LYS A 6 -10.44 -6.93 -19.41
CA LYS A 6 -11.12 -5.66 -19.12
C LYS A 6 -10.08 -4.66 -18.60
N ILE A 7 -10.22 -3.39 -18.98
CA ILE A 7 -9.33 -2.31 -18.51
C ILE A 7 -9.30 -2.24 -16.98
N ILE A 8 -10.42 -2.52 -16.31
CA ILE A 8 -10.49 -2.53 -14.85
C ILE A 8 -9.61 -3.62 -14.21
N ASP A 9 -9.41 -4.75 -14.88
CA ASP A 9 -8.52 -5.81 -14.39
C ASP A 9 -7.05 -5.38 -14.51
N LEU A 10 -6.68 -4.65 -15.57
CA LEU A 10 -5.33 -4.09 -15.71
C LEU A 10 -5.03 -3.01 -14.66
N ILE A 11 -5.99 -2.11 -14.41
CA ILE A 11 -5.86 -1.07 -13.39
C ILE A 11 -5.71 -1.72 -12.00
N HIS A 12 -6.49 -2.77 -11.73
CA HIS A 12 -6.39 -3.55 -10.50
C HIS A 12 -5.01 -4.16 -10.31
N ASP A 13 -4.53 -4.89 -11.31
CA ASP A 13 -3.25 -5.60 -11.21
C ASP A 13 -2.09 -4.61 -11.06
N PHE A 14 -2.16 -3.45 -11.71
CA PHE A 14 -1.20 -2.36 -11.51
C PHE A 14 -1.13 -1.90 -10.05
N PHE A 15 -2.27 -1.59 -9.41
CA PHE A 15 -2.28 -1.14 -8.01
C PHE A 15 -1.88 -2.24 -7.03
N LEU A 16 -2.20 -3.50 -7.32
CA LEU A 16 -1.72 -4.62 -6.51
C LEU A 16 -0.20 -4.77 -6.57
N ILE A 17 0.39 -4.69 -7.76
CA ILE A 17 1.84 -4.76 -7.95
C ILE A 17 2.51 -3.60 -7.21
N LYS A 18 2.01 -2.37 -7.40
CA LYS A 18 2.54 -1.18 -6.72
C LYS A 18 2.45 -1.29 -5.19
N GLY A 19 1.32 -1.75 -4.67
CA GLY A 19 1.14 -1.97 -3.24
C GLY A 19 2.10 -3.01 -2.69
N HIS A 20 2.33 -4.09 -3.44
CA HIS A 20 3.27 -5.14 -3.05
C HIS A 20 4.73 -4.67 -3.06
N GLU A 21 5.15 -3.96 -4.10
CA GLU A 21 6.50 -3.37 -4.19
C GLU A 21 6.77 -2.41 -3.04
N HIS A 22 5.80 -1.54 -2.74
CA HIS A 22 5.91 -0.58 -1.64
C HIS A 22 6.00 -1.28 -0.28
N PHE A 23 5.11 -2.24 -0.03
CA PHE A 23 5.13 -3.00 1.22
C PHE A 23 6.46 -3.76 1.40
N ASN A 24 6.96 -4.42 0.38
CA ASN A 24 8.23 -5.16 0.48
C ASN A 24 9.43 -4.23 0.74
N SER A 25 9.41 -3.02 0.16
CA SER A 25 10.49 -2.05 0.33
C SER A 25 10.53 -1.44 1.74
N TYR A 26 9.40 -1.40 2.43
CA TYR A 26 9.25 -0.69 3.71
C TYR A 26 8.55 -1.49 4.80
N SER A 27 8.52 -2.82 4.68
CA SER A 27 7.78 -3.72 5.59
C SER A 27 8.17 -3.49 7.04
N CYS A 28 9.46 -3.34 7.35
CA CYS A 28 9.95 -3.08 8.70
C CYS A 28 9.38 -1.78 9.32
N VAL A 29 9.27 -0.71 8.54
CA VAL A 29 8.73 0.59 8.96
C VAL A 29 7.22 0.47 9.13
N ILE A 30 6.53 -0.13 8.15
CA ILE A 30 5.08 -0.33 8.14
C ILE A 30 4.65 -1.19 9.33
N ASP A 31 5.29 -2.34 9.54
CA ASP A 31 4.98 -3.26 10.63
C ASP A 31 5.26 -2.61 11.98
N SER A 32 6.36 -1.86 12.11
CA SER A 32 6.64 -1.11 13.34
C SER A 32 5.58 -0.06 13.63
N TYR A 33 5.17 0.72 12.61
CA TYR A 33 4.14 1.75 12.78
C TYR A 33 2.77 1.12 13.09
N ASN A 34 2.42 0.00 12.46
CA ASN A 34 1.16 -0.69 12.73
C ASN A 34 1.12 -1.31 14.14
N SER A 35 2.26 -1.75 14.66
CA SER A 35 2.39 -2.26 16.04
C SER A 35 2.35 -1.14 17.07
N GLU A 36 3.07 -0.04 16.83
CA GLU A 36 3.17 1.10 17.74
C GLU A 36 3.23 2.41 16.93
N PRO A 37 2.07 3.06 16.71
CA PRO A 37 2.00 4.26 15.87
C PRO A 37 2.73 5.45 16.48
N GLY A 38 3.54 6.14 15.68
CA GLY A 38 4.17 7.40 16.07
C GLY A 38 5.29 7.82 15.11
N LEU A 39 5.12 8.93 14.39
CA LEU A 39 6.07 9.32 13.34
C LEU A 39 7.49 9.54 13.87
N PHE A 40 7.64 10.22 15.02
CA PHE A 40 8.95 10.48 15.63
C PHE A 40 9.59 9.18 16.15
N ASN A 41 8.84 8.36 16.89
CA ASN A 41 9.33 7.09 17.43
C ASN A 41 9.80 6.14 16.30
N ILE A 42 9.04 6.05 15.21
CA ILE A 42 9.40 5.23 14.06
C ILE A 42 10.60 5.82 13.31
N SER A 43 10.67 7.15 13.18
CA SER A 43 11.81 7.85 12.57
C SER A 43 13.11 7.57 13.33
N GLU A 44 13.10 7.68 14.66
CA GLU A 44 14.25 7.36 15.51
C GLU A 44 14.63 5.87 15.42
N LYS A 45 13.65 4.97 15.51
CA LYS A 45 13.88 3.52 15.50
C LYS A 45 14.52 3.01 14.21
N HIS A 46 14.15 3.58 13.06
CA HIS A 46 14.59 3.13 11.74
C HIS A 46 15.65 4.05 11.11
N GLU A 47 16.12 5.06 11.85
CA GLU A 47 17.13 6.04 11.40
C GLU A 47 16.77 6.71 10.06
N ILE A 48 15.48 6.98 9.84
CA ILE A 48 14.95 7.66 8.66
C ILE A 48 14.27 8.96 9.04
N GLY A 49 14.09 9.88 8.08
CA GLY A 49 13.44 11.16 8.36
C GLY A 49 11.96 11.02 8.70
N VAL A 50 11.44 11.85 9.61
CA VAL A 50 10.01 11.89 9.99
C VAL A 50 9.09 12.06 8.76
N VAL A 51 9.50 12.91 7.81
CA VAL A 51 8.77 13.12 6.54
C VAL A 51 8.75 11.83 5.71
N GLN A 52 9.85 11.09 5.69
CA GLN A 52 9.94 9.81 4.99
C GLN A 52 9.02 8.76 5.62
N VAL A 53 8.94 8.69 6.95
CA VAL A 53 7.96 7.83 7.65
C VAL A 53 6.54 8.18 7.24
N TYR A 54 6.22 9.47 7.22
CA TYR A 54 4.89 9.95 6.79
C TYR A 54 4.58 9.54 5.34
N GLU A 55 5.51 9.72 4.42
CA GLU A 55 5.34 9.37 3.01
C GLU A 55 5.14 7.86 2.82
N ILE A 56 5.98 7.03 3.47
CA ILE A 56 5.86 5.56 3.47
C ILE A 56 4.46 5.14 3.93
N MET A 57 4.01 5.66 5.07
CA MET A 57 2.72 5.27 5.64
C MET A 57 1.55 5.81 4.80
N ARG A 58 1.67 7.02 4.25
CA ARG A 58 0.65 7.60 3.36
C ARG A 58 0.45 6.73 2.12
N GLU A 59 1.53 6.34 1.46
CA GLU A 59 1.45 5.50 0.26
C GLU A 59 0.94 4.09 0.58
N TYR A 60 1.37 3.50 1.69
CA TYR A 60 0.84 2.22 2.17
C TYR A 60 -0.69 2.27 2.35
N ARG A 61 -1.21 3.29 3.06
CA ARG A 61 -2.66 3.44 3.28
C ARG A 61 -3.44 3.70 2.00
N LEU A 62 -2.87 4.45 1.06
CA LEU A 62 -3.50 4.69 -0.24
C LEU A 62 -3.61 3.39 -1.04
N ASN A 63 -2.59 2.54 -1.00
CA ASN A 63 -2.60 1.22 -1.65
C ASN A 63 -3.63 0.28 -1.02
N GLU A 64 -3.76 0.26 0.32
CA GLU A 64 -4.83 -0.47 1.01
C GLU A 64 -6.23 0.00 0.59
N LEU A 65 -6.42 1.33 0.49
CA LEU A 65 -7.69 1.91 0.04
C LEU A 65 -8.03 1.51 -1.39
N ASN A 66 -7.07 1.63 -2.32
CA ASN A 66 -7.25 1.24 -3.72
C ASN A 66 -7.64 -0.23 -3.84
N ARG A 67 -6.96 -1.12 -3.10
CA ARG A 67 -7.30 -2.55 -3.05
C ARG A 67 -8.75 -2.75 -2.61
N ASN A 68 -9.16 -2.11 -1.53
CA ASN A 68 -10.52 -2.27 -0.98
C ASN A 68 -11.61 -1.73 -1.90
N VAL A 69 -11.41 -0.56 -2.53
CA VAL A 69 -12.35 0.02 -3.49
C VAL A 69 -12.55 -0.93 -4.68
N ILE A 70 -11.46 -1.48 -5.22
CA ILE A 70 -11.55 -2.35 -6.39
C ILE A 70 -12.20 -3.70 -6.05
N LEU A 71 -11.87 -4.29 -4.89
CA LEU A 71 -12.55 -5.48 -4.40
C LEU A 71 -14.06 -5.24 -4.29
N LYS A 72 -14.46 -4.08 -3.75
CA LYS A 72 -15.87 -3.73 -3.63
C LYS A 72 -16.57 -3.61 -4.97
N ILE A 73 -15.93 -2.97 -5.96
CA ILE A 73 -16.47 -2.89 -7.32
C ILE A 73 -16.67 -4.29 -7.90
N LYS A 74 -15.70 -5.19 -7.73
CA LYS A 74 -15.79 -6.58 -8.20
C LYS A 74 -16.90 -7.39 -7.53
N GLU A 75 -17.18 -7.16 -6.25
CA GLU A 75 -18.31 -7.82 -5.55
C GLU A 75 -19.68 -7.35 -6.06
N THR A 76 -19.77 -6.12 -6.55
CA THR A 76 -21.02 -5.51 -7.03
C THR A 76 -21.30 -5.73 -8.53
N MET A 77 -20.38 -6.37 -9.25
CA MET A 77 -20.47 -6.70 -10.68
C MET A 77 -20.85 -8.16 -10.90
#